data_AF-A0A5D3KN19-F1
#
_entry.id   AF-A0A5D3KN19-F1
#
_cell.length_a   1.000
_cell.length_b   1.000
_cell.length_c   1.000
_cell.angle_alpha   90.00
_cell.angle_beta   90.00
_cell.angle_gamma   90.00
#
_symmetry.space_group_name_H-M   'P 1'
#
loop_
_entity.id
_entity.type
_entity.pdbx_description
1 polymer ?
#
loop_
_entity_poly.entity_id
_entity_poly.type
_entity_poly.pdbx_seq_one_letter_code
_entity_poly.pdbx_strand_id
1 'polypeptide(L)'
;MDFQSLAADYEQNWATLEVRPMRINEVMTIAAKAIKNKSVYQKIEARTDVPWWFVALVHHREANFNFDVYLGNGQPLHQVTTLVPKGRGPFPSFVDGAVDALRLQQLGGKTDWGVARALFRLEALNGFGYHRRGIRSPYLYGGSHLYGPPEAKAGKILADGTFDPNAIDPQIGAAVVLRALMELDSSINLDPSTADTKLHEEGAASHQAQSPSASNNADSTEQLIDNLVSLIESDPDDASGALNSVRAKFRSDGVKEVQEVFFATNRKVNPSVPFGLAAITADRDTQLKYGYALVGIPMLHLIGAIERPQARLFGMDEERPDRHFSILRLADLAENRFFRALSSDQAAALVFVHGYNTSFANAIFRASQIAYDANFSGKVVVFSWPSRAAIVDYDYDRDSAAGSAVGLLLSLLKDLKTKAKVQNVFLVAHSMGSQIAVEALRRAALSHEHLNVRELILAAPDIDRDVFASSAESIKQAAEGITIYASSADKALQVSKFKAGGIARLGDVPEAGPLVIKGIDLIDVTAIGDDMLALTLERGVFRKLAVKLKANLLNHSIFSDKRSALDDLGRIITSRQRPPHERTPTLERMPDRSSPPEYWRYPY
;
A
#
# COMPACT_ATOMS: atom_id res chain seq x y z
N MET A 1 22.90 0.81 37.63
CA MET A 1 21.73 0.01 37.25
C MET A 1 22.26 -1.33 36.79
N ASP A 2 21.92 -2.41 37.48
CA ASP A 2 22.25 -3.76 37.04
C ASP A 2 21.06 -4.36 36.29
N PHE A 3 21.31 -5.44 35.54
CA PHE A 3 20.26 -6.09 34.76
C PHE A 3 19.15 -6.69 35.62
N GLN A 4 19.48 -7.27 36.78
CA GLN A 4 18.48 -7.97 37.59
C GLN A 4 17.39 -7.00 38.09
N SER A 5 17.78 -5.78 38.43
CA SER A 5 16.85 -4.73 38.85
C SER A 5 15.90 -4.25 37.75
N LEU A 6 16.22 -4.46 36.47
CA LEU A 6 15.46 -3.92 35.32
C LEU A 6 14.84 -5.00 34.43
N ALA A 7 15.23 -6.27 34.59
CA ALA A 7 14.83 -7.35 33.70
C ALA A 7 13.30 -7.48 33.57
N ALA A 8 12.60 -7.52 34.71
CA ALA A 8 11.14 -7.62 34.74
C ALA A 8 10.46 -6.42 34.06
N ASP A 9 10.98 -5.20 34.26
CA ASP A 9 10.45 -4.00 33.62
C ASP A 9 10.61 -4.07 32.09
N TYR A 10 11.72 -4.58 31.57
CA TYR A 10 11.90 -4.75 30.12
C TYR A 10 10.93 -5.79 29.55
N GLU A 11 10.73 -6.92 30.23
CA GLU A 11 9.79 -7.96 29.78
C GLU A 11 8.36 -7.45 29.78
N GLN A 12 7.94 -6.79 30.86
CA GLN A 12 6.61 -6.20 30.96
C GLN A 12 6.39 -5.14 29.88
N ASN A 13 7.33 -4.21 29.73
CA ASN A 13 7.23 -3.16 28.71
C ASN A 13 7.21 -3.76 27.31
N TRP A 14 8.00 -4.80 27.03
CA TRP A 14 7.96 -5.49 25.75
C TRP A 14 6.60 -6.17 25.50
N ALA A 15 6.08 -6.91 26.48
CA ALA A 15 4.81 -7.61 26.36
C ALA A 15 3.67 -6.65 26.01
N THR A 16 3.66 -5.45 26.63
CA THR A 16 2.64 -4.44 26.41
C THR A 16 2.98 -3.43 25.32
N LEU A 17 4.15 -3.48 24.66
CA LEU A 17 4.56 -2.44 23.70
C LEU A 17 3.61 -2.39 22.49
N GLU A 18 2.92 -1.27 22.30
CA GLU A 18 2.20 -1.01 21.05
C GLU A 18 2.76 0.21 20.35
N VAL A 19 3.00 0.07 19.05
CA VAL A 19 3.45 1.16 18.18
C VAL A 19 2.31 2.16 18.02
N ARG A 20 2.59 3.46 18.17
CA ARG A 20 1.57 4.49 17.94
C ARG A 20 1.11 4.42 16.49
N PRO A 21 -0.21 4.42 16.21
CA PRO A 21 -0.72 4.28 14.83
C PRO A 21 -0.06 5.23 13.82
N MET A 22 0.10 6.50 14.20
CA MET A 22 0.76 7.54 13.38
C MET A 22 2.27 7.32 13.12
N ARG A 23 2.93 6.46 13.90
CA ARG A 23 4.37 6.16 13.81
C ARG A 23 4.65 4.80 13.14
N ILE A 24 3.63 3.96 12.93
CA ILE A 24 3.78 2.61 12.33
C ILE A 24 4.55 2.65 11.01
N ASN A 25 4.20 3.57 10.10
CA ASN A 25 4.86 3.64 8.78
C ASN A 25 6.35 3.97 8.89
N GLU A 26 6.72 4.86 9.81
CA GLU A 26 8.12 5.21 10.05
C GLU A 26 8.89 4.02 10.63
N VAL A 27 8.27 3.30 11.57
CA VAL A 27 8.83 2.09 12.20
C VAL A 27 9.07 0.99 11.17
N MET A 28 8.08 0.70 10.34
CA MET A 28 8.18 -0.31 9.26
C MET A 28 9.21 0.09 8.21
N THR A 29 9.32 1.39 7.88
CA THR A 29 10.35 1.90 6.96
C THR A 29 11.76 1.67 7.52
N ILE A 30 11.96 1.90 8.82
CA ILE A 30 13.24 1.69 9.50
C ILE A 30 13.57 0.19 9.55
N ALA A 31 12.60 -0.66 9.91
CA ALA A 31 12.78 -2.12 9.93
C ALA A 31 13.12 -2.68 8.54
N ALA A 32 12.42 -2.22 7.49
CA ALA A 32 12.71 -2.59 6.10
C ALA A 32 14.10 -2.14 5.65
N LYS A 33 14.56 -0.94 6.04
CA LYS A 33 15.94 -0.48 5.77
C LYS A 33 16.98 -1.37 6.46
N ALA A 34 16.71 -1.84 7.67
CA ALA A 34 17.55 -2.79 8.36
C ALA A 34 17.61 -4.14 7.61
N ILE A 35 16.47 -4.71 7.20
CA ILE A 35 16.41 -5.96 6.42
C ILE A 35 17.10 -5.83 5.05
N LYS A 36 16.91 -4.70 4.35
CA LYS A 36 17.59 -4.43 3.08
C LYS A 36 19.11 -4.56 3.18
N ASN A 37 19.67 -4.22 4.34
CA ASN A 37 21.11 -4.31 4.62
C ASN A 37 21.49 -5.52 5.49
N LYS A 38 20.58 -6.50 5.67
CA LYS A 38 20.77 -7.70 6.51
C LYS A 38 22.08 -8.41 6.20
N SER A 39 22.42 -8.58 4.92
CA SER A 39 23.67 -9.24 4.53
C SER A 39 24.94 -8.52 4.99
N VAL A 40 24.91 -7.19 5.15
CA VAL A 40 26.03 -6.42 5.71
C VAL A 40 26.12 -6.68 7.22
N TYR A 41 24.99 -6.68 7.92
CA TYR A 41 24.95 -6.96 9.35
C TYR A 41 25.31 -8.41 9.68
N GLN A 42 24.94 -9.38 8.84
CA GLN A 42 25.32 -10.78 8.99
C GLN A 42 26.84 -11.00 8.87
N LYS A 43 27.55 -10.18 8.08
CA LYS A 43 29.02 -10.19 8.06
C LYS A 43 29.62 -9.70 9.38
N ILE A 44 28.93 -8.81 10.10
CA ILE A 44 29.34 -8.32 11.41
C ILE A 44 29.02 -9.38 12.48
N GLU A 45 27.82 -9.96 12.42
CA GLU A 45 27.37 -11.08 13.26
C GLU A 45 28.37 -12.24 13.20
N ALA A 46 28.77 -12.68 12.01
CA ALA A 46 29.76 -13.74 11.82
C ALA A 46 31.15 -13.45 12.42
N ARG A 47 31.48 -12.19 12.75
CA ARG A 47 32.78 -11.75 13.30
C ARG A 47 32.73 -11.39 14.78
N THR A 48 31.53 -11.33 15.36
CA THR A 48 31.30 -10.79 16.72
C THR A 48 30.32 -11.61 17.54
N ASP A 49 29.54 -12.50 16.94
CA ASP A 49 28.41 -13.21 17.54
C ASP A 49 27.27 -12.29 18.05
N VAL A 50 27.31 -11.00 17.68
CA VAL A 50 26.22 -10.06 17.95
C VAL A 50 25.16 -10.21 16.87
N PRO A 51 23.88 -10.47 17.22
CA PRO A 51 22.84 -10.74 16.24
C PRO A 51 22.70 -9.61 15.24
N TRP A 52 22.52 -9.95 13.96
CA TRP A 52 22.47 -8.95 12.89
C TRP A 52 21.39 -7.88 13.15
N TRP A 53 20.26 -8.28 13.73
CA TRP A 53 19.15 -7.38 14.05
C TRP A 53 19.53 -6.41 15.16
N PHE A 54 20.33 -6.83 16.13
CA PHE A 54 20.84 -5.94 17.18
C PHE A 54 21.78 -4.89 16.59
N VAL A 55 22.71 -5.32 15.74
CA VAL A 55 23.63 -4.41 15.04
C VAL A 55 22.86 -3.39 14.20
N ALA A 56 21.80 -3.82 13.51
CA ALA A 56 20.97 -2.94 12.71
C ALA A 56 20.23 -1.88 13.56
N LEU A 57 19.75 -2.25 14.75
CA LEU A 57 19.10 -1.32 15.68
C LEU A 57 20.08 -0.27 16.22
N VAL A 58 21.31 -0.68 16.53
CA VAL A 58 22.37 0.26 16.91
C VAL A 58 22.69 1.19 15.74
N HIS A 59 22.85 0.66 14.53
CA HIS A 59 23.15 1.47 13.35
C HIS A 59 22.05 2.49 13.01
N HIS A 60 20.78 2.11 13.20
CA HIS A 60 19.64 3.04 13.12
C HIS A 60 19.80 4.20 14.11
N ARG A 61 19.99 3.88 15.39
CA ARG A 61 20.01 4.89 16.46
C ARG A 61 21.25 5.78 16.45
N GLU A 62 22.41 5.24 16.09
CA GLU A 62 23.68 5.96 16.19
C GLU A 62 24.06 6.70 14.90
N ALA A 63 23.60 6.22 13.74
CA ALA A 63 24.01 6.79 12.45
C ALA A 63 22.91 6.87 11.40
N ASN A 64 21.65 6.57 11.73
CA ASN A 64 20.51 6.61 10.80
C ASN A 64 20.79 5.82 9.50
N PHE A 65 21.46 4.67 9.64
CA PHE A 65 21.92 3.82 8.54
C PHE A 65 22.96 4.43 7.59
N ASN A 66 23.73 5.42 8.03
CA ASN A 66 24.84 5.95 7.25
C ASN A 66 26.06 5.02 7.31
N PHE A 67 26.33 4.30 6.22
CA PHE A 67 27.44 3.36 6.11
C PHE A 67 28.81 4.03 5.97
N ASP A 68 28.86 5.35 5.77
CA ASP A 68 30.11 6.11 5.59
C ASP A 68 30.64 6.69 6.92
N VAL A 69 30.04 6.32 8.06
CA VAL A 69 30.48 6.74 9.40
C VAL A 69 30.82 5.57 10.31
N TYR A 70 31.69 5.84 11.28
CA TYR A 70 32.09 4.91 12.32
C TYR A 70 30.96 4.73 13.34
N LEU A 71 30.50 3.48 13.52
CA LEU A 71 29.35 3.13 14.36
C LEU A 71 29.48 3.60 15.83
N GLY A 72 30.71 3.72 16.34
CA GLY A 72 30.92 4.05 17.76
C GLY A 72 30.74 5.53 18.12
N ASN A 73 30.76 6.46 17.15
CA ASN A 73 30.60 7.89 17.43
C ASN A 73 30.12 8.76 16.25
N GLY A 74 29.78 8.16 15.11
CA GLY A 74 29.22 8.85 13.94
C GLY A 74 30.20 9.70 13.13
N GLN A 75 31.50 9.67 13.40
CA GLN A 75 32.49 10.39 12.57
C GLN A 75 32.76 9.66 11.25
N PRO A 76 33.22 10.36 10.18
CA PRO A 76 33.57 9.73 8.91
C PRO A 76 34.45 8.48 9.07
N LEU A 77 34.10 7.41 8.36
CA LEU A 77 34.74 6.09 8.50
C LEU A 77 36.21 6.09 8.02
N HIS A 78 36.54 6.98 7.09
CA HIS A 78 37.84 7.04 6.42
C HIS A 78 38.84 7.98 7.10
N GLN A 79 38.61 8.38 8.35
CA GLN A 79 39.55 9.14 9.17
C GLN A 79 39.75 8.49 10.54
N VAL A 80 40.80 8.91 11.24
CA VAL A 80 40.99 8.57 12.66
C VAL A 80 40.00 9.36 13.50
N THR A 81 39.28 8.71 14.41
CA THR A 81 38.29 9.38 15.26
C THR A 81 38.94 10.36 16.25
N THR A 82 38.32 11.53 16.39
CA THR A 82 38.69 12.58 17.37
C THR A 82 37.69 12.71 18.51
N LEU A 83 36.46 12.22 18.31
CA LEU A 83 35.42 12.05 19.33
C LEU A 83 35.61 10.72 20.06
N VAL A 84 35.11 10.62 21.30
CA VAL A 84 35.20 9.39 22.09
C VAL A 84 34.32 8.30 21.43
N PRO A 85 34.83 7.07 21.20
CA PRO A 85 36.20 6.62 21.48
C PRO A 85 37.22 7.18 20.47
N LYS A 86 38.26 7.85 20.99
CA LYS A 86 39.29 8.54 20.17
C LYS A 86 40.31 7.55 19.61
N GLY A 87 40.92 7.88 18.48
CA GLY A 87 42.03 7.12 17.91
C GLY A 87 41.63 5.81 17.23
N ARG A 88 40.38 5.67 16.77
CA ARG A 88 39.89 4.50 16.03
C ARG A 88 39.92 4.77 14.53
N GLY A 89 40.07 3.72 13.72
CA GLY A 89 40.14 3.84 12.26
C GLY A 89 41.47 4.44 11.76
N PRO A 90 41.55 4.87 10.48
CA PRO A 90 40.51 4.73 9.46
C PRO A 90 40.18 3.26 9.18
N PHE A 91 38.93 2.98 8.84
CA PHE A 91 38.49 1.62 8.53
C PHE A 91 38.28 1.45 7.02
N PRO A 92 38.64 0.29 6.45
CA PRO A 92 38.46 0.04 5.02
C PRO A 92 36.99 -0.22 4.64
N SER A 93 36.14 -0.60 5.59
CA SER A 93 34.70 -0.79 5.37
C SER A 93 33.89 -0.56 6.64
N PHE A 94 32.58 -0.32 6.47
CA PHE A 94 31.65 -0.19 7.60
C PHE A 94 31.69 -1.42 8.51
N VAL A 95 31.81 -2.62 7.93
CA VAL A 95 31.88 -3.88 8.68
C VAL A 95 33.07 -3.87 9.64
N ASP A 96 34.24 -3.39 9.20
CA ASP A 96 35.44 -3.33 10.05
C ASP A 96 35.29 -2.33 11.19
N GLY A 97 34.74 -1.14 10.90
CA GLY A 97 34.44 -0.15 11.94
C GLY A 97 33.37 -0.62 12.93
N ALA A 98 32.33 -1.31 12.47
CA ALA A 98 31.28 -1.83 13.33
C ALA A 98 31.78 -2.96 14.24
N VAL A 99 32.59 -3.88 13.73
CA VAL A 99 33.24 -4.95 14.52
C VAL A 99 34.10 -4.34 15.63
N ASP A 100 34.85 -3.29 15.30
CA ASP A 100 35.67 -2.55 16.27
C ASP A 100 34.83 -1.93 17.39
N ALA A 101 33.77 -1.21 17.03
CA ALA A 101 32.86 -0.56 17.97
C ALA A 101 32.18 -1.57 18.91
N LEU A 102 31.66 -2.68 18.39
CA LEU A 102 30.98 -3.71 19.19
C LEU A 102 31.93 -4.42 20.17
N ARG A 103 33.19 -4.61 19.80
CA ARG A 103 34.23 -5.16 20.70
C ARG A 103 34.58 -4.18 21.82
N LEU A 104 34.73 -2.89 21.52
CA LEU A 104 34.94 -1.85 22.53
C LEU A 104 33.79 -1.77 23.52
N GLN A 105 32.55 -1.98 23.04
CA GLN A 105 31.35 -2.03 23.88
C GLN A 105 31.18 -3.38 24.61
N GLN A 106 32.13 -4.32 24.48
CA GLN A 106 32.12 -5.63 25.12
C GLN A 106 30.87 -6.47 24.80
N LEU A 107 30.30 -6.27 23.60
CA LEU A 107 29.12 -7.02 23.12
C LEU A 107 29.49 -8.31 22.39
N GLY A 108 30.74 -8.46 21.96
CA GLY A 108 31.20 -9.65 21.25
C GLY A 108 31.17 -10.93 22.11
N GLY A 109 30.80 -12.06 21.50
CA GLY A 109 30.80 -13.39 22.14
C GLY A 109 29.71 -13.61 23.20
N LYS A 110 28.71 -12.71 23.29
CA LYS A 110 27.55 -12.90 24.17
C LYS A 110 26.53 -13.82 23.51
N THR A 111 25.89 -14.70 24.27
CA THR A 111 24.91 -15.68 23.76
C THR A 111 23.49 -15.44 24.28
N ASP A 112 23.33 -14.73 25.40
CA ASP A 112 22.04 -14.46 26.02
C ASP A 112 21.36 -13.23 25.36
N TRP A 113 20.69 -13.44 24.23
CA TRP A 113 20.00 -12.38 23.47
C TRP A 113 18.48 -12.34 23.66
N GLY A 114 17.98 -12.93 24.75
CA GLY A 114 16.58 -12.81 25.13
C GLY A 114 16.14 -11.36 25.29
N VAL A 115 14.84 -11.11 25.15
CA VAL A 115 14.28 -9.75 24.98
C VAL A 115 14.75 -8.75 26.05
N ALA A 116 14.69 -9.12 27.33
CA ALA A 116 15.12 -8.26 28.43
C ALA A 116 16.60 -7.86 28.31
N ARG A 117 17.46 -8.83 27.96
CA ARG A 117 18.90 -8.60 27.86
C ARG A 117 19.24 -7.75 26.65
N ALA A 118 18.57 -7.98 25.53
CA ALA A 118 18.73 -7.16 24.33
C ALA A 118 18.34 -5.70 24.59
N LEU A 119 17.17 -5.46 25.21
CA LEU A 119 16.72 -4.11 25.55
C LEU A 119 17.64 -3.42 26.57
N PHE A 120 18.11 -4.13 27.60
CA PHE A 120 19.10 -3.61 28.55
C PHE A 120 20.40 -3.18 27.87
N ARG A 121 20.92 -4.00 26.94
CA ARG A 121 22.14 -3.67 26.17
C ARG A 121 21.93 -2.47 25.26
N LEU A 122 20.80 -2.38 24.56
CA LEU A 122 20.47 -1.23 23.73
C LEU A 122 20.39 0.05 24.56
N GLU A 123 19.73 0.02 25.71
CA GLU A 123 19.66 1.20 26.58
C GLU A 123 21.03 1.56 27.17
N ALA A 124 21.89 0.60 27.49
CA ALA A 124 23.23 0.85 28.00
C ALA A 124 24.09 1.70 27.05
N LEU A 125 23.87 1.59 25.73
CA LEU A 125 24.58 2.40 24.72
C LEU A 125 24.25 3.89 24.82
N ASN A 126 23.00 4.21 25.17
CA ASN A 126 22.56 5.59 25.39
C ASN A 126 22.72 6.05 26.84
N GLY A 127 22.60 5.13 27.80
CA GLY A 127 22.65 5.35 29.24
C GLY A 127 21.29 5.32 29.93
N PHE A 128 21.30 4.89 31.20
CA PHE A 128 20.12 4.63 32.05
C PHE A 128 19.54 5.88 32.75
N GLY A 129 19.72 7.07 32.18
CA GLY A 129 19.40 8.35 32.84
C GLY A 129 17.90 8.57 33.13
N TYR A 130 17.02 7.89 32.38
CA TYR A 130 15.56 8.07 32.42
C TYR A 130 14.87 7.34 33.58
N HIS A 131 15.39 6.20 33.99
CA HIS A 131 14.82 5.38 35.07
C HIS A 131 14.66 6.13 36.40
N ARG A 132 15.67 6.93 36.79
CA ARG A 132 15.63 7.77 38.01
C ARG A 132 14.52 8.83 37.99
N ARG A 133 13.88 9.05 36.84
CA ARG A 133 12.83 10.05 36.61
C ARG A 133 11.46 9.39 36.39
N GLY A 134 11.38 8.05 36.45
CA GLY A 134 10.17 7.31 36.15
C GLY A 134 9.69 7.50 34.70
N ILE A 135 10.63 7.73 33.78
CA ILE A 135 10.37 7.89 32.34
C ILE A 135 11.01 6.69 31.64
N ARG A 136 10.28 6.11 30.68
CA ARG A 136 10.81 5.04 29.83
C ARG A 136 11.72 5.65 28.77
N SER A 137 12.87 5.03 28.53
CA SER A 137 13.88 5.60 27.63
C SER A 137 13.33 5.83 26.22
N PRO A 138 13.36 7.07 25.68
CA PRO A 138 13.00 7.33 24.27
C PRO A 138 13.85 6.51 23.29
N TYR A 139 15.09 6.19 23.66
CA TYR A 139 16.00 5.39 22.86
C TYR A 139 15.43 3.99 22.57
N LEU A 140 14.66 3.42 23.50
CA LEU A 140 13.98 2.14 23.31
C LEU A 140 12.54 2.29 22.83
N TYR A 141 11.78 3.21 23.42
CA TYR A 141 10.31 3.23 23.33
C TYR A 141 9.75 4.40 22.52
N GLY A 142 10.60 5.27 21.96
CA GLY A 142 10.18 6.39 21.11
C GLY A 142 9.26 5.93 19.97
N GLY A 143 8.08 6.54 19.88
CA GLY A 143 7.07 6.16 18.89
C GLY A 143 6.08 5.05 19.31
N SER A 144 6.18 4.54 20.54
CA SER A 144 5.17 3.65 21.16
C SER A 144 4.32 4.39 22.19
N HIS A 145 3.23 3.79 22.67
CA HIS A 145 2.43 4.37 23.76
C HIS A 145 3.20 4.43 25.09
N LEU A 146 4.32 3.72 25.21
CA LEU A 146 5.13 3.68 26.44
C LEU A 146 5.97 4.95 26.64
N TYR A 147 6.07 5.83 25.64
CA TYR A 147 6.81 7.09 25.71
C TYR A 147 6.06 8.23 25.00
N GLY A 148 6.08 9.43 25.59
CA GLY A 148 5.51 10.65 25.03
C GLY A 148 4.03 10.88 25.36
N PRO A 149 3.53 12.12 25.19
CA PRO A 149 2.16 12.49 25.54
C PRO A 149 1.17 12.01 24.46
N PRO A 150 -0.12 11.86 24.79
CA PRO A 150 -0.77 12.09 26.10
C PRO A 150 -0.74 10.91 27.09
N GLU A 151 -0.27 9.73 26.69
CA GLU A 151 -0.49 8.45 27.41
C GLU A 151 0.67 8.06 28.35
N ALA A 152 1.88 8.56 28.10
CA ALA A 152 3.06 8.31 28.92
C ALA A 152 3.84 9.58 29.22
N LYS A 153 4.67 9.54 30.26
CA LYS A 153 5.56 10.67 30.59
C LYS A 153 6.56 10.89 29.45
N ALA A 154 6.58 12.12 28.95
CA ALA A 154 7.56 12.59 27.99
C ALA A 154 8.83 13.11 28.69
N GLY A 155 9.84 13.43 27.89
CA GLY A 155 11.04 14.14 28.33
C GLY A 155 12.30 13.51 27.79
N LYS A 156 13.27 14.36 27.43
CA LYS A 156 14.51 13.97 26.77
C LYS A 156 15.71 14.59 27.49
N ILE A 157 16.78 13.81 27.65
CA ILE A 157 18.09 14.33 28.03
C ILE A 157 18.75 14.87 26.76
N LEU A 158 19.05 16.16 26.74
CA LEU A 158 19.67 16.87 25.62
C LEU A 158 21.18 16.58 25.57
N ALA A 159 21.83 16.97 24.47
CA ALA A 159 23.25 16.66 24.23
C ALA A 159 24.21 17.24 25.28
N ASP A 160 23.80 18.30 25.99
CA ASP A 160 24.55 18.92 27.10
C ASP A 160 24.32 18.22 28.46
N GLY A 161 23.52 17.14 28.48
CA GLY A 161 23.17 16.38 29.68
C GLY A 161 21.99 16.96 30.48
N THR A 162 21.41 18.08 30.05
CA THR A 162 20.22 18.66 30.69
C THR A 162 18.95 17.88 30.35
N PHE A 163 18.02 17.78 31.29
CA PHE A 163 16.74 17.10 31.06
C PHE A 163 15.65 18.12 30.79
N ASP A 164 14.99 18.01 29.63
CA ASP A 164 13.82 18.79 29.27
C ASP A 164 12.56 17.90 29.34
N PRO A 165 11.60 18.19 30.24
CA PRO A 165 10.37 17.41 30.38
C PRO A 165 9.42 17.54 29.18
N ASN A 166 9.56 18.58 28.36
CA ASN A 166 8.70 18.85 27.20
C ASN A 166 9.33 18.34 25.89
N ALA A 167 10.62 18.05 25.88
CA ALA A 167 11.30 17.54 24.70
C ALA A 167 10.88 16.10 24.38
N ILE A 168 10.50 15.86 23.13
CA ILE A 168 10.15 14.54 22.59
C ILE A 168 11.28 14.08 21.67
N ASP A 169 11.66 12.80 21.74
CA ASP A 169 12.61 12.26 20.77
C ASP A 169 11.89 12.02 19.44
N PRO A 170 12.25 12.72 18.35
CA PRO A 170 11.61 12.51 17.07
C PRO A 170 11.99 11.17 16.44
N GLN A 171 13.08 10.51 16.89
CA GLN A 171 13.47 9.21 16.34
C GLN A 171 12.68 8.05 16.95
N ILE A 172 12.36 7.04 16.14
CA ILE A 172 11.79 5.77 16.62
C ILE A 172 12.80 5.03 17.50
N GLY A 173 12.31 4.49 18.61
CA GLY A 173 13.08 3.73 19.58
C GLY A 173 13.36 2.28 19.12
N ALA A 174 14.48 1.73 19.58
CA ALA A 174 14.98 0.44 19.12
C ALA A 174 14.03 -0.74 19.42
N ALA A 175 13.32 -0.74 20.56
CA ALA A 175 12.35 -1.80 20.88
C ALA A 175 11.16 -1.77 19.91
N VAL A 176 10.72 -0.56 19.53
CA VAL A 176 9.63 -0.35 18.58
C VAL A 176 10.01 -0.90 17.19
N VAL A 177 11.24 -0.63 16.74
CA VAL A 177 11.77 -1.20 15.48
C VAL A 177 11.97 -2.71 15.57
N LEU A 178 12.42 -3.24 16.71
CA LEU A 178 12.62 -4.68 16.90
C LEU A 178 11.31 -5.46 16.73
N ARG A 179 10.19 -4.93 17.22
CA ARG A 179 8.88 -5.56 17.05
C ARG A 179 8.49 -5.69 15.58
N ALA A 180 8.66 -4.61 14.81
CA ALA A 180 8.47 -4.62 13.36
C ALA A 180 9.47 -5.54 12.63
N LEU A 181 10.72 -5.61 13.08
CA LEU A 181 11.70 -6.53 12.50
C LEU A 181 11.30 -7.99 12.68
N MET A 182 10.77 -8.38 13.85
CA MET A 182 10.28 -9.74 14.11
C MET A 182 9.05 -10.09 13.27
N GLU A 183 8.18 -9.12 12.98
CA GLU A 183 7.05 -9.30 12.07
C GLU A 183 7.51 -9.52 10.61
N LEU A 184 8.58 -8.84 10.20
CA LEU A 184 9.09 -8.89 8.82
C LEU A 184 10.10 -10.02 8.60
N ASP A 185 10.73 -10.55 9.65
CA ASP A 185 11.81 -11.53 9.58
C ASP A 185 11.71 -12.54 10.72
N SER A 186 11.14 -13.70 10.40
CA SER A 186 10.93 -14.80 11.35
C SER A 186 12.23 -15.46 11.82
N SER A 187 13.40 -15.09 11.27
CA SER A 187 14.70 -15.59 11.75
C SER A 187 15.11 -14.93 13.08
N ILE A 188 14.39 -13.93 13.57
CA ILE A 188 14.66 -13.25 14.84
C ILE A 188 13.93 -13.99 15.95
N ASN A 189 14.69 -14.72 16.76
CA ASN A 189 14.17 -15.43 17.94
C ASN A 189 14.69 -14.77 19.23
N LEU A 190 13.77 -14.38 20.12
CA LEU A 190 14.07 -13.78 21.41
C LEU A 190 13.77 -14.72 22.59
N ASP A 191 13.39 -15.97 22.31
CA ASP A 191 13.11 -16.97 23.34
C ASP A 191 14.43 -17.56 23.90
N PRO A 192 14.72 -17.36 25.19
CA PRO A 192 15.93 -17.89 25.82
C PRO A 192 15.97 -19.42 25.89
N SER A 193 14.86 -20.14 25.65
CA SER A 193 14.78 -21.60 25.79
C SER A 193 15.34 -22.42 24.62
N THR A 194 15.70 -21.76 23.50
CA THR A 194 16.09 -22.47 22.26
C THR A 194 17.59 -22.47 21.97
N ALA A 195 18.40 -21.88 22.85
CA ALA A 195 19.85 -21.77 22.66
C ALA A 195 20.61 -23.12 22.74
N ASP A 196 20.01 -24.18 23.28
CA ASP A 196 20.68 -25.46 23.52
C ASP A 196 20.50 -26.54 22.42
N THR A 197 19.72 -26.30 21.37
CA THR A 197 19.38 -27.38 20.40
C THR A 197 20.29 -27.48 19.18
N LYS A 198 21.39 -26.71 19.10
CA LYS A 198 22.29 -26.69 17.92
C LYS A 198 23.59 -27.49 18.07
N LEU A 199 23.76 -28.30 19.12
CA LEU A 199 25.02 -29.02 19.38
C LEU A 199 24.95 -30.55 19.43
N HIS A 200 23.83 -31.22 19.11
CA HIS A 200 23.75 -32.69 19.27
C HIS A 200 23.10 -33.54 18.17
N GLU A 201 22.95 -33.06 16.93
CA GLU A 201 22.48 -33.93 15.82
C GLU A 201 23.44 -34.00 14.63
N GLU A 202 24.74 -34.11 14.90
CA GLU A 202 25.68 -34.74 13.97
C GLU A 202 26.13 -36.09 14.55
N GLY A 203 25.43 -37.15 14.16
CA GLY A 203 25.90 -38.52 14.31
C GLY A 203 24.89 -39.48 14.93
N ALA A 204 24.05 -40.10 14.10
CA ALA A 204 23.82 -41.55 14.13
C ALA A 204 22.80 -42.01 13.08
N ALA A 205 23.14 -43.14 12.46
CA ALA A 205 22.26 -44.16 11.89
C ALA A 205 21.56 -43.90 10.55
N SER A 206 22.26 -44.39 9.53
CA SER A 206 21.72 -45.08 8.36
C SER A 206 20.52 -45.98 8.65
N HIS A 207 19.41 -45.78 7.94
CA HIS A 207 18.55 -46.89 7.49
C HIS A 207 17.86 -46.53 6.17
N GLN A 208 18.10 -47.38 5.17
CA GLN A 208 17.33 -47.42 3.93
C GLN A 208 15.87 -47.74 4.25
N ALA A 209 14.97 -46.85 3.85
CA ALA A 209 13.58 -47.18 3.54
C ALA A 209 13.19 -46.40 2.28
N GLN A 210 12.86 -47.15 1.24
CA GLN A 210 12.46 -46.63 -0.07
C GLN A 210 11.23 -45.74 0.05
N SER A 211 11.36 -44.49 -0.40
CA SER A 211 10.23 -43.61 -0.70
C SER A 211 9.88 -43.75 -2.18
N PRO A 212 8.59 -43.74 -2.56
CA PRO A 212 8.20 -43.77 -3.96
C PRO A 212 8.66 -42.47 -4.63
N SER A 213 9.18 -42.62 -5.84
CA SER A 213 9.70 -41.56 -6.69
C SER A 213 8.76 -40.36 -6.80
N ALA A 214 9.08 -39.26 -6.12
CA ALA A 214 8.61 -37.94 -6.50
C ALA A 214 9.55 -37.45 -7.62
N SER A 215 9.02 -37.40 -8.84
CA SER A 215 9.70 -36.84 -10.01
C SER A 215 10.16 -35.41 -9.74
N ASN A 216 11.46 -35.18 -9.91
CA ASN A 216 12.02 -33.85 -10.13
C ASN A 216 11.35 -33.22 -11.36
N ASN A 217 10.49 -32.22 -11.14
CA ASN A 217 10.22 -31.14 -12.08
C ASN A 217 10.01 -29.88 -11.23
N ALA A 218 11.08 -29.14 -10.98
CA ALA A 218 10.95 -27.76 -10.54
C ALA A 218 10.52 -26.96 -11.78
N ASP A 219 9.22 -26.85 -12.02
CA ASP A 219 8.71 -25.99 -13.09
C ASP A 219 9.22 -24.56 -12.85
N SER A 220 9.80 -23.94 -13.88
CA SER A 220 10.21 -22.54 -13.80
C SER A 220 8.97 -21.67 -13.51
N THR A 221 9.14 -20.52 -12.85
CA THR A 221 8.02 -19.60 -12.57
C THR A 221 7.21 -19.26 -13.84
N GLU A 222 7.91 -19.21 -14.98
CA GLU A 222 7.31 -18.98 -16.30
C GLU A 222 6.42 -20.15 -16.75
N GLN A 223 6.85 -21.40 -16.56
CA GLN A 223 6.04 -22.60 -16.83
C GLN A 223 4.79 -22.67 -15.94
N LEU A 224 4.91 -22.31 -14.66
CA LEU A 224 3.75 -22.25 -13.75
C LEU A 224 2.72 -21.20 -14.21
N ILE A 225 3.19 -20.03 -14.65
CA ILE A 225 2.31 -18.99 -15.21
C ILE A 225 1.69 -19.47 -16.52
N ASP A 226 2.46 -20.07 -17.42
CA ASP A 226 1.96 -20.60 -18.70
C ASP A 226 0.89 -21.67 -18.49
N ASN A 227 1.11 -22.60 -17.55
CA ASN A 227 0.13 -23.63 -17.20
C ASN A 227 -1.15 -23.00 -16.64
N LEU A 228 -1.03 -21.99 -15.76
CA LEU A 228 -2.20 -21.27 -15.24
C LEU A 228 -2.97 -20.57 -16.37
N VAL A 229 -2.29 -19.84 -17.25
CA VAL A 229 -2.93 -19.15 -18.38
C VAL A 229 -3.60 -20.16 -19.30
N SER A 230 -2.92 -21.27 -19.62
CA SER A 230 -3.50 -22.34 -20.42
C SER A 230 -4.75 -22.90 -19.77
N LEU A 231 -4.79 -23.11 -18.45
CA LEU A 231 -5.99 -23.53 -17.73
C LEU A 231 -7.08 -22.47 -17.75
N ILE A 232 -6.76 -21.19 -17.54
CA ILE A 232 -7.72 -20.08 -17.70
C ILE A 232 -8.27 -20.04 -19.13
N GLU A 233 -7.50 -20.47 -20.13
CA GLU A 233 -7.83 -20.56 -21.57
C GLU A 233 -8.38 -21.91 -22.06
N SER A 234 -8.30 -23.00 -21.29
CA SER A 234 -8.88 -24.32 -21.60
C SER A 234 -10.00 -24.75 -20.65
N ASP A 235 -9.82 -24.57 -19.33
CA ASP A 235 -10.75 -24.96 -18.26
C ASP A 235 -10.62 -24.07 -16.99
N PRO A 236 -11.45 -23.01 -16.83
CA PRO A 236 -11.31 -22.05 -15.74
C PRO A 236 -11.62 -22.64 -14.35
N ASP A 237 -12.36 -23.75 -14.27
CA ASP A 237 -12.73 -24.37 -13.00
C ASP A 237 -11.51 -25.04 -12.34
N ASP A 238 -10.54 -25.52 -13.15
CA ASP A 238 -9.29 -26.13 -12.69
C ASP A 238 -8.15 -25.11 -12.46
N ALA A 239 -8.35 -23.85 -12.91
CA ALA A 239 -7.34 -22.79 -12.78
C ALA A 239 -7.04 -22.40 -11.32
N SER A 240 -7.96 -22.66 -10.39
CA SER A 240 -7.81 -22.29 -8.97
C SER A 240 -6.62 -22.99 -8.31
N GLY A 241 -6.37 -24.27 -8.63
CA GLY A 241 -5.24 -25.02 -8.12
C GLY A 241 -3.90 -24.48 -8.64
N ALA A 242 -3.84 -24.24 -9.95
CA ALA A 242 -2.65 -23.65 -10.60
C ALA A 242 -2.35 -22.24 -10.08
N LEU A 243 -3.37 -21.43 -9.83
CA LEU A 243 -3.21 -20.08 -9.27
C LEU A 243 -2.59 -20.12 -7.87
N ASN A 244 -3.01 -21.06 -7.03
CA ASN A 244 -2.43 -21.23 -5.69
C ASN A 244 -0.95 -21.61 -5.76
N SER A 245 -0.56 -22.44 -6.72
CA SER A 245 0.86 -22.76 -6.98
C SER A 245 1.65 -21.54 -7.43
N VAL A 246 1.09 -20.73 -8.34
CA VAL A 246 1.70 -19.46 -8.78
C VAL A 246 1.87 -18.50 -7.59
N ARG A 247 0.83 -18.32 -6.77
CA ARG A 247 0.89 -17.49 -5.55
C ARG A 247 1.96 -17.98 -4.58
N ALA A 248 2.03 -19.28 -4.31
CA ALA A 248 3.03 -19.85 -3.43
C ALA A 248 4.46 -19.59 -3.94
N LYS A 249 4.70 -19.75 -5.24
CA LYS A 249 6.01 -19.46 -5.85
C LYS A 249 6.38 -17.98 -5.69
N PHE A 250 5.50 -17.07 -6.07
CA PHE A 250 5.80 -15.63 -5.97
C PHE A 250 5.96 -15.15 -4.53
N ARG A 251 5.26 -15.76 -3.56
CA ARG A 251 5.51 -15.52 -2.13
C ARG A 251 6.94 -15.90 -1.71
N SER A 252 7.46 -17.01 -2.21
CA SER A 252 8.86 -17.38 -1.96
C SER A 252 9.88 -16.39 -2.56
N ASP A 253 9.48 -15.64 -3.59
CA ASP A 253 10.32 -14.64 -4.28
C ASP A 253 10.15 -13.21 -3.73
N GLY A 254 9.45 -13.03 -2.61
CA GLY A 254 9.28 -11.73 -1.96
C GLY A 254 8.10 -10.89 -2.48
N VAL A 255 7.14 -11.50 -3.18
CA VAL A 255 5.85 -10.89 -3.54
C VAL A 255 4.82 -11.23 -2.47
N LYS A 256 4.08 -10.27 -1.94
CA LYS A 256 3.08 -10.50 -0.89
C LYS A 256 1.92 -11.35 -1.37
N GLU A 257 1.38 -10.96 -2.52
CA GLU A 257 0.18 -11.54 -3.10
C GLU A 257 0.20 -11.37 -4.62
N VAL A 258 -0.47 -12.27 -5.33
CA VAL A 258 -0.74 -12.17 -6.75
C VAL A 258 -2.23 -11.94 -6.95
N GLN A 259 -2.56 -10.72 -7.39
CA GLN A 259 -3.91 -10.30 -7.67
C GLN A 259 -4.25 -10.61 -9.14
N GLU A 260 -5.35 -11.33 -9.31
CA GLU A 260 -5.92 -11.58 -10.63
C GLU A 260 -6.77 -10.38 -11.05
N VAL A 261 -6.59 -9.92 -12.29
CA VAL A 261 -7.34 -8.81 -12.85
C VAL A 261 -7.78 -9.14 -14.27
N PHE A 262 -9.08 -9.22 -14.48
CA PHE A 262 -9.69 -9.29 -15.81
C PHE A 262 -9.77 -7.88 -16.38
N PHE A 263 -9.58 -7.73 -17.69
CA PHE A 263 -9.76 -6.43 -18.33
C PHE A 263 -10.59 -6.52 -19.59
N ALA A 264 -11.37 -5.46 -19.81
CA ALA A 264 -12.07 -5.17 -21.05
C ALA A 264 -11.60 -3.78 -21.52
N THR A 265 -11.03 -3.68 -22.71
CA THR A 265 -10.43 -2.44 -23.20
C THR A 265 -10.85 -2.16 -24.63
N ASN A 266 -11.19 -0.91 -24.93
CA ASN A 266 -11.39 -0.44 -26.30
C ASN A 266 -10.20 0.39 -26.80
N ARG A 267 -9.02 0.16 -26.20
CA ARG A 267 -7.75 0.62 -26.75
C ARG A 267 -7.37 -0.26 -27.93
N LYS A 268 -6.90 0.36 -29.00
CA LYS A 268 -6.42 -0.36 -30.18
C LYS A 268 -5.23 -1.24 -29.79
N VAL A 269 -5.23 -2.46 -30.28
CA VAL A 269 -4.12 -3.41 -30.11
C VAL A 269 -3.29 -3.40 -31.39
N ASN A 270 -1.99 -3.17 -31.27
CA ASN A 270 -1.04 -3.23 -32.37
C ASN A 270 -0.73 -4.69 -32.71
N PRO A 271 -1.18 -5.22 -33.86
CA PRO A 271 -0.96 -6.61 -34.22
C PRO A 271 0.50 -6.92 -34.63
N SER A 272 1.33 -5.89 -34.83
CA SER A 272 2.71 -6.04 -35.29
C SER A 272 3.70 -6.39 -34.16
N VAL A 273 3.24 -6.46 -32.90
CA VAL A 273 4.06 -6.83 -31.74
C VAL A 273 3.35 -7.94 -30.95
N PRO A 274 4.09 -8.82 -30.24
CA PRO A 274 3.48 -9.81 -29.35
C PRO A 274 2.54 -9.16 -28.34
N PHE A 275 1.46 -9.86 -27.98
CA PHE A 275 0.49 -9.34 -27.02
C PHE A 275 1.18 -9.07 -25.67
N GLY A 276 1.00 -7.86 -25.16
CA GLY A 276 1.74 -7.33 -24.03
C GLY A 276 1.44 -5.84 -23.85
N LEU A 277 2.06 -5.20 -22.86
CA LEU A 277 1.85 -3.77 -22.60
C LEU A 277 2.16 -2.88 -23.82
N ALA A 278 3.17 -3.24 -24.61
CA ALA A 278 3.56 -2.51 -25.81
C ALA A 278 2.54 -2.65 -26.96
N ALA A 279 1.72 -3.71 -26.95
CA ALA A 279 0.68 -3.91 -27.95
C ALA A 279 -0.54 -3.02 -27.70
N ILE A 280 -0.83 -2.65 -26.45
CA ILE A 280 -2.04 -1.88 -26.08
C ILE A 280 -1.74 -0.39 -26.24
N THR A 281 -2.31 0.26 -27.25
CA THR A 281 -2.00 1.65 -27.58
C THR A 281 -2.88 2.66 -26.82
N ALA A 282 -2.66 3.95 -27.08
CA ALA A 282 -3.53 5.02 -26.60
C ALA A 282 -4.72 5.29 -27.54
N ASP A 283 -4.74 4.68 -28.73
CA ASP A 283 -5.75 4.94 -29.74
C ASP A 283 -7.04 4.19 -29.44
N ARG A 284 -8.14 4.68 -30.00
CA ARG A 284 -9.47 4.10 -29.81
C ARG A 284 -9.76 2.99 -30.84
N ASP A 285 -10.42 1.94 -30.36
CA ASP A 285 -11.12 0.92 -31.14
C ASP A 285 -12.64 1.01 -30.86
N THR A 286 -13.46 0.49 -31.78
CA THR A 286 -14.93 0.45 -31.65
C THR A 286 -15.41 -0.79 -30.91
N GLN A 287 -14.55 -1.80 -30.75
CA GLN A 287 -14.88 -3.06 -30.07
C GLN A 287 -14.06 -3.24 -28.79
N LEU A 288 -14.60 -4.03 -27.86
CA LEU A 288 -13.86 -4.46 -26.68
C LEU A 288 -12.92 -5.61 -27.02
N LYS A 289 -11.70 -5.52 -26.48
CA LYS A 289 -10.75 -6.61 -26.34
C LYS A 289 -10.74 -7.05 -24.89
N TYR A 290 -10.74 -8.36 -24.69
CA TYR A 290 -10.77 -8.97 -23.38
C TYR A 290 -9.43 -9.61 -23.06
N GLY A 291 -9.11 -9.72 -21.78
CA GLY A 291 -7.91 -10.40 -21.35
C GLY A 291 -7.78 -10.46 -19.84
N TYR A 292 -6.60 -10.88 -19.43
CA TYR A 292 -6.28 -11.20 -18.04
C TYR A 292 -4.86 -10.74 -17.69
N ALA A 293 -4.70 -10.27 -16.46
CA ALA A 293 -3.43 -9.87 -15.90
C ALA A 293 -3.21 -10.51 -14.52
N LEU A 294 -1.98 -10.95 -14.28
CA LEU A 294 -1.46 -11.27 -12.96
C LEU A 294 -0.65 -10.10 -12.45
N VAL A 295 -1.04 -9.55 -11.31
CA VAL A 295 -0.37 -8.40 -10.71
C VAL A 295 0.27 -8.81 -9.39
N GLY A 296 1.59 -8.70 -9.32
CA GLY A 296 2.34 -8.90 -8.10
C GLY A 296 2.22 -7.68 -7.21
N ILE A 297 1.84 -7.90 -5.95
CA ILE A 297 1.77 -6.89 -4.90
C ILE A 297 3.00 -7.07 -4.02
N PRO A 298 3.84 -6.03 -3.81
CA PRO A 298 5.09 -6.18 -3.10
C PRO A 298 4.89 -6.48 -1.62
N MET A 299 5.86 -7.18 -1.00
CA MET A 299 5.84 -7.46 0.44
C MET A 299 5.68 -6.19 1.29
N LEU A 300 6.33 -5.10 0.88
CA LEU A 300 6.25 -3.80 1.53
C LEU A 300 5.22 -2.90 0.82
N HIS A 301 3.94 -3.25 0.96
CA HIS A 301 2.83 -2.47 0.42
C HIS A 301 2.16 -1.61 1.51
N LEU A 302 1.99 -0.31 1.23
CA LEU A 302 1.22 0.63 2.04
C LEU A 302 -0.19 0.81 1.47
N ILE A 303 -1.23 0.72 2.31
CA ILE A 303 -2.63 0.92 1.90
C ILE A 303 -2.77 2.26 1.17
N GLY A 304 -3.38 2.23 -0.01
CA GLY A 304 -3.60 3.36 -0.90
C GLY A 304 -2.42 3.73 -1.81
N ALA A 305 -1.23 3.18 -1.55
CA ALA A 305 -0.06 3.42 -2.38
C ALA A 305 -0.04 2.49 -3.59
N ILE A 306 0.65 2.90 -4.65
CA ILE A 306 1.10 1.97 -5.69
C ILE A 306 2.60 2.15 -5.76
N GLU A 307 3.34 1.23 -5.18
CA GLU A 307 4.80 1.26 -5.20
C GLU A 307 5.28 1.06 -6.64
N ARG A 308 5.95 2.08 -7.19
CA ARG A 308 6.48 2.09 -8.56
C ARG A 308 7.95 2.49 -8.54
N PRO A 309 8.73 2.06 -9.55
CA PRO A 309 10.12 2.48 -9.67
C PRO A 309 10.22 4.00 -9.75
N GLN A 310 11.19 4.57 -9.04
CA GLN A 310 11.39 6.01 -8.98
C GLN A 310 12.55 6.44 -9.87
N ALA A 311 12.45 7.63 -10.45
CA ALA A 311 13.55 8.25 -11.16
C ALA A 311 14.68 8.62 -10.18
N ARG A 312 15.91 8.24 -10.52
CA ARG A 312 17.15 8.60 -9.82
C ARG A 312 17.98 9.56 -10.69
N LEU A 313 19.05 10.11 -10.11
CA LEU A 313 19.91 11.09 -10.78
C LEU A 313 20.54 10.56 -12.07
N PHE A 314 20.73 9.24 -12.19
CA PHE A 314 21.28 8.55 -13.36
C PHE A 314 20.41 7.37 -13.82
N GLY A 315 19.15 7.64 -14.14
CA GLY A 315 18.23 6.65 -14.73
C GLY A 315 16.97 6.39 -13.90
N MET A 316 16.27 5.31 -14.23
CA MET A 316 15.08 4.86 -13.51
C MET A 316 15.44 3.62 -12.69
N ASP A 317 14.87 3.49 -11.50
CA ASP A 317 14.93 2.22 -10.78
C ASP A 317 14.34 1.09 -11.60
N GLU A 318 14.92 -0.09 -11.47
CA GLU A 318 14.41 -1.29 -12.12
C GLU A 318 13.05 -1.69 -11.54
N GLU A 319 12.11 -2.06 -12.41
CA GLU A 319 10.83 -2.62 -11.99
C GLU A 319 11.03 -4.05 -11.46
N ARG A 320 10.53 -4.29 -10.25
CA ARG A 320 10.84 -5.47 -9.46
C ARG A 320 9.60 -5.91 -8.66
N PRO A 321 9.09 -7.13 -8.87
CA PRO A 321 7.88 -7.60 -8.20
C PRO A 321 7.94 -7.61 -6.66
N ASP A 322 9.13 -7.77 -6.08
CA ASP A 322 9.31 -7.75 -4.62
C ASP A 322 9.21 -6.35 -4.00
N ARG A 323 9.27 -5.29 -4.82
CA ARG A 323 9.32 -3.88 -4.38
C ARG A 323 8.23 -3.01 -4.97
N HIS A 324 7.68 -3.41 -6.10
CA HIS A 324 6.76 -2.61 -6.88
C HIS A 324 5.56 -3.45 -7.27
N PHE A 325 4.42 -2.77 -7.49
CA PHE A 325 3.34 -3.36 -8.26
C PHE A 325 3.87 -3.68 -9.65
N SER A 326 3.74 -4.93 -10.08
CA SER A 326 4.27 -5.38 -11.38
C SER A 326 3.29 -6.31 -12.07
N ILE A 327 3.14 -6.15 -13.38
CA ILE A 327 2.37 -7.10 -14.20
C ILE A 327 3.28 -8.30 -14.46
N LEU A 328 3.02 -9.39 -13.76
CA LEU A 328 3.74 -10.65 -13.88
C LEU A 328 3.38 -11.37 -15.18
N ARG A 329 2.12 -11.22 -15.59
CA ARG A 329 1.60 -11.77 -16.85
C ARG A 329 0.50 -10.89 -17.40
N LEU A 330 0.45 -10.82 -18.73
CA LEU A 330 -0.66 -10.25 -19.49
C LEU A 330 -1.00 -11.20 -20.63
N ALA A 331 -2.27 -11.55 -20.77
CA ALA A 331 -2.76 -12.44 -21.82
C ALA A 331 -4.06 -11.89 -22.43
N ASP A 332 -4.23 -12.04 -23.74
CA ASP A 332 -5.51 -11.80 -24.38
C ASP A 332 -6.43 -13.01 -24.15
N LEU A 333 -7.73 -12.74 -24.01
CA LEU A 333 -8.72 -13.80 -23.86
C LEU A 333 -9.81 -13.63 -24.89
N ALA A 334 -10.25 -14.74 -25.48
CA ALA A 334 -11.48 -14.77 -26.23
C ALA A 334 -12.67 -14.41 -25.33
N GLU A 335 -13.66 -13.71 -25.88
CA GLU A 335 -14.80 -13.19 -25.13
C GLU A 335 -15.55 -14.27 -24.32
N ASN A 336 -15.81 -15.42 -24.93
CA ASN A 336 -16.47 -16.55 -24.27
C ASN A 336 -15.65 -17.09 -23.09
N ARG A 337 -14.32 -17.10 -23.20
CA ARG A 337 -13.40 -17.50 -22.13
C ARG A 337 -13.41 -16.50 -20.99
N PHE A 338 -13.36 -15.22 -21.33
CA PHE A 338 -13.41 -14.13 -20.36
C PHE A 338 -14.65 -14.21 -19.48
N PHE A 339 -15.84 -14.30 -20.05
CA PHE A 339 -17.07 -14.36 -19.27
C PHE A 339 -17.22 -15.68 -18.50
N ARG A 340 -16.74 -16.81 -19.05
CA ARG A 340 -16.72 -18.08 -18.31
C ARG A 340 -15.81 -18.03 -17.09
N ALA A 341 -14.61 -17.44 -17.20
CA ALA A 341 -13.67 -17.31 -16.09
C ALA A 341 -14.16 -16.36 -14.96
N LEU A 342 -15.15 -15.53 -15.27
CA LEU A 342 -15.83 -14.65 -14.31
C LEU A 342 -17.05 -15.33 -13.66
N SER A 343 -17.55 -16.44 -14.20
CA SER A 343 -18.64 -17.21 -13.59
C SER A 343 -18.19 -17.90 -12.32
N SER A 344 -18.99 -17.80 -11.25
CA SER A 344 -18.83 -18.58 -10.00
C SER A 344 -20.15 -18.62 -9.23
N ASP A 345 -20.31 -19.61 -8.34
CA ASP A 345 -21.56 -19.88 -7.61
C ASP A 345 -22.04 -18.72 -6.70
N GLN A 346 -21.17 -17.75 -6.40
CA GLN A 346 -21.50 -16.52 -5.66
C GLN A 346 -20.85 -15.27 -6.30
N ALA A 347 -20.81 -15.20 -7.63
CA ALA A 347 -20.05 -14.18 -8.36
C ALA A 347 -20.42 -12.73 -7.99
N ALA A 348 -19.58 -12.12 -7.17
CA ALA A 348 -19.45 -10.68 -7.03
C ALA A 348 -18.30 -10.19 -7.92
N ALA A 349 -18.50 -9.10 -8.64
CA ALA A 349 -17.46 -8.47 -9.44
C ALA A 349 -17.26 -7.01 -9.02
N LEU A 350 -15.99 -6.62 -8.83
CA LEU A 350 -15.59 -5.22 -8.73
C LEU A 350 -15.21 -4.75 -10.13
N VAL A 351 -15.98 -3.81 -10.67
CA VAL A 351 -15.72 -3.21 -11.98
C VAL A 351 -15.11 -1.83 -11.75
N PHE A 352 -13.84 -1.65 -12.12
CA PHE A 352 -13.14 -0.39 -11.99
C PHE A 352 -13.10 0.38 -13.31
N VAL A 353 -13.53 1.64 -13.30
CA VAL A 353 -13.49 2.57 -14.43
C VAL A 353 -12.55 3.73 -14.11
N HIS A 354 -11.39 3.76 -14.77
CA HIS A 354 -10.36 4.76 -14.51
C HIS A 354 -10.72 6.16 -15.06
N GLY A 355 -10.04 7.18 -14.55
CA GLY A 355 -10.19 8.57 -14.98
C GLY A 355 -9.38 8.96 -16.23
N TYR A 356 -9.23 10.27 -16.41
CA TYR A 356 -8.49 10.86 -17.52
C TYR A 356 -6.97 10.64 -17.42
N ASN A 357 -6.27 10.69 -18.56
CA ASN A 357 -4.81 10.61 -18.65
C ASN A 357 -4.19 9.42 -17.90
N THR A 358 -4.85 8.27 -17.97
CA THR A 358 -4.43 7.04 -17.28
C THR A 358 -3.91 6.04 -18.32
N SER A 359 -2.75 5.44 -18.06
CA SER A 359 -2.22 4.34 -18.89
C SER A 359 -2.96 3.04 -18.59
N PHE A 360 -2.94 2.08 -19.53
CA PHE A 360 -3.52 0.76 -19.30
C PHE A 360 -2.94 0.09 -18.04
N ALA A 361 -1.60 0.09 -17.89
CA ALA A 361 -0.93 -0.50 -16.74
C ALA A 361 -1.36 0.17 -15.42
N ASN A 362 -1.47 1.51 -15.37
CA ASN A 362 -1.90 2.21 -14.15
C ASN A 362 -3.34 1.90 -13.77
N ALA A 363 -4.23 1.67 -14.75
CA ALA A 363 -5.60 1.23 -14.49
C ALA A 363 -5.63 -0.16 -13.84
N ILE A 364 -4.81 -1.10 -14.36
CA ILE A 364 -4.65 -2.45 -13.81
C ILE A 364 -4.08 -2.41 -12.38
N PHE A 365 -3.00 -1.66 -12.15
CA PHE A 365 -2.40 -1.52 -10.82
C PHE A 365 -3.37 -0.91 -9.82
N ARG A 366 -4.15 0.09 -10.24
CA ARG A 366 -5.09 0.73 -9.34
C ARG A 366 -6.23 -0.17 -8.94
N ALA A 367 -6.83 -0.89 -9.89
CA ALA A 367 -7.86 -1.85 -9.56
C ALA A 367 -7.32 -2.97 -8.65
N SER A 368 -6.08 -3.39 -8.87
CA SER A 368 -5.41 -4.37 -8.00
C SER A 368 -5.24 -3.85 -6.58
N GLN A 369 -4.76 -2.61 -6.44
CA GLN A 369 -4.60 -1.95 -5.14
C GLN A 369 -5.94 -1.78 -4.42
N ILE A 370 -6.98 -1.31 -5.11
CA ILE A 370 -8.32 -1.16 -4.53
C ILE A 370 -8.84 -2.51 -4.05
N ALA A 371 -8.79 -3.54 -4.89
CA ALA A 371 -9.30 -4.86 -4.54
C ALA A 371 -8.53 -5.48 -3.36
N TYR A 372 -7.21 -5.37 -3.37
CA TYR A 372 -6.35 -5.91 -2.31
C TYR A 372 -6.57 -5.16 -0.98
N ASP A 373 -6.53 -3.83 -0.99
CA ASP A 373 -6.68 -3.02 0.22
C ASP A 373 -8.08 -3.08 0.81
N ALA A 374 -9.10 -3.22 -0.03
CA ALA A 374 -10.48 -3.42 0.38
C ALA A 374 -10.76 -4.86 0.85
N ASN A 375 -9.78 -5.76 0.77
CA ASN A 375 -9.92 -7.19 1.02
C ASN A 375 -11.08 -7.82 0.22
N PHE A 376 -11.21 -7.44 -1.05
CA PHE A 376 -12.27 -7.93 -1.93
C PHE A 376 -11.94 -9.33 -2.45
N SER A 377 -12.77 -10.30 -2.10
CA SER A 377 -12.60 -11.71 -2.48
C SER A 377 -13.26 -12.10 -3.80
N GLY A 378 -13.96 -11.18 -4.47
CA GLY A 378 -14.64 -11.43 -5.74
C GLY A 378 -13.75 -11.23 -6.97
N LYS A 379 -14.36 -11.24 -8.16
CA LYS A 379 -13.64 -11.07 -9.43
C LYS A 379 -13.37 -9.58 -9.70
N VAL A 380 -12.13 -9.23 -10.03
CA VAL A 380 -11.75 -7.84 -10.34
C VAL A 380 -11.75 -7.65 -11.85
N VAL A 381 -12.49 -6.67 -12.34
CA VAL A 381 -12.62 -6.32 -13.76
C VAL A 381 -12.24 -4.86 -13.96
N VAL A 382 -11.34 -4.58 -14.89
CA VAL A 382 -10.97 -3.22 -15.30
C VAL A 382 -11.61 -2.91 -16.64
N PHE A 383 -12.39 -1.83 -16.70
CA PHE A 383 -12.80 -1.22 -17.95
C PHE A 383 -11.80 -0.11 -18.30
N SER A 384 -10.93 -0.40 -19.28
CA SER A 384 -9.89 0.53 -19.73
C SER A 384 -10.28 1.22 -21.03
N TRP A 385 -10.35 2.54 -21.02
CA TRP A 385 -10.71 3.36 -22.19
C TRP A 385 -9.55 4.29 -22.59
N PRO A 386 -9.45 4.70 -23.88
CA PRO A 386 -8.34 5.52 -24.39
C PRO A 386 -8.41 6.97 -23.84
N SER A 387 -8.00 7.16 -22.58
CA SER A 387 -8.10 8.45 -21.88
C SER A 387 -6.83 9.32 -21.96
N ARG A 388 -5.80 8.90 -22.71
CA ARG A 388 -4.59 9.72 -22.95
C ARG A 388 -4.90 10.79 -23.99
N ALA A 389 -4.45 12.02 -23.73
CA ALA A 389 -4.54 13.11 -24.69
C ALA A 389 -3.49 12.93 -25.80
N ALA A 390 -3.93 12.84 -27.06
CA ALA A 390 -3.09 13.23 -28.19
C ALA A 390 -3.14 14.76 -28.30
N ILE A 391 -2.00 15.41 -28.49
CA ILE A 391 -1.91 16.88 -28.58
C ILE A 391 -2.38 17.31 -29.98
N VAL A 392 -3.70 17.37 -30.25
CA VAL A 392 -4.45 18.31 -31.12
C VAL A 392 -5.97 18.07 -30.84
N ASP A 393 -6.78 19.14 -30.74
CA ASP A 393 -8.25 19.15 -30.47
C ASP A 393 -8.73 18.49 -29.16
N TYR A 394 -8.19 19.07 -28.08
CA TYR A 394 -8.29 18.67 -26.67
C TYR A 394 -9.70 18.31 -26.11
N ASP A 395 -10.78 19.00 -26.51
CA ASP A 395 -12.11 18.79 -25.91
C ASP A 395 -13.01 17.87 -26.75
N TYR A 396 -12.94 17.94 -28.08
CA TYR A 396 -13.80 17.14 -28.97
C TYR A 396 -13.43 15.66 -28.95
N ASP A 397 -12.14 15.33 -29.02
CA ASP A 397 -11.66 13.94 -28.98
C ASP A 397 -11.90 13.29 -27.62
N ARG A 398 -11.84 14.09 -26.55
CA ARG A 398 -12.12 13.62 -25.18
C ARG A 398 -13.58 13.22 -25.01
N ASP A 399 -14.50 14.11 -25.37
CA ASP A 399 -15.94 13.86 -25.20
C ASP A 399 -16.42 12.76 -26.15
N SER A 400 -15.81 12.66 -27.34
CA SER A 400 -16.03 11.55 -28.28
C SER A 400 -15.50 10.20 -27.78
N ALA A 401 -14.32 10.18 -27.14
CA ALA A 401 -13.77 8.96 -26.54
C ALA A 401 -14.62 8.49 -25.36
N ALA A 402 -14.99 9.41 -24.46
CA ALA A 402 -15.89 9.12 -23.35
C ALA A 402 -17.27 8.64 -23.84
N GLY A 403 -17.85 9.30 -24.85
CA GLY A 403 -19.13 8.92 -25.44
C GLY A 403 -19.12 7.52 -26.06
N SER A 404 -18.02 7.12 -26.72
CA SER A 404 -17.86 5.75 -27.24
C SER A 404 -17.72 4.71 -26.11
N ALA A 405 -17.03 5.07 -25.03
CA ALA A 405 -16.79 4.20 -23.89
C ALA A 405 -18.09 3.88 -23.11
N VAL A 406 -19.04 4.81 -23.05
CA VAL A 406 -20.36 4.62 -22.40
C VAL A 406 -21.09 3.39 -22.92
N GLY A 407 -21.20 3.26 -24.25
CA GLY A 407 -21.92 2.14 -24.86
C GLY A 407 -21.22 0.80 -24.58
N LEU A 408 -19.90 0.80 -24.60
CA LEU A 408 -19.09 -0.40 -24.36
C LEU A 408 -19.13 -0.82 -22.88
N LEU A 409 -19.10 0.12 -21.94
CA LEU A 409 -19.28 -0.19 -20.52
C LEU A 409 -20.67 -0.76 -20.25
N LEU A 410 -21.72 -0.17 -20.83
CA LEU A 410 -23.08 -0.72 -20.72
C LEU A 410 -23.16 -2.17 -21.24
N SER A 411 -22.58 -2.44 -22.41
CA SER A 411 -22.51 -3.80 -22.96
C SER A 411 -21.73 -4.76 -22.05
N LEU A 412 -20.60 -4.33 -21.49
CA LEU A 412 -19.84 -5.14 -20.53
C LEU A 412 -20.68 -5.48 -19.30
N LEU A 413 -21.35 -4.50 -18.69
CA LEU A 413 -22.19 -4.72 -17.51
C LEU A 413 -23.36 -5.67 -17.80
N LYS A 414 -23.97 -5.55 -18.99
CA LYS A 414 -25.00 -6.50 -19.47
C LYS A 414 -24.44 -7.91 -19.56
N ASP A 415 -23.28 -8.07 -20.17
CA ASP A 415 -22.67 -9.38 -20.39
C ASP A 415 -22.13 -10.01 -19.10
N LEU A 416 -21.68 -9.22 -18.12
CA LEU A 416 -21.37 -9.72 -16.78
C LEU A 416 -22.59 -10.38 -16.14
N LYS A 417 -23.78 -9.78 -16.29
CA LYS A 417 -25.03 -10.38 -15.82
C LYS A 417 -25.45 -11.58 -16.67
N THR A 418 -25.50 -11.47 -18.00
CA THR A 418 -26.15 -12.47 -18.85
C THR A 418 -25.23 -13.63 -19.22
N LYS A 419 -23.95 -13.37 -19.51
CA LYS A 419 -22.96 -14.37 -19.92
C LYS A 419 -22.19 -14.92 -18.73
N ALA A 420 -21.70 -14.06 -17.83
CA ALA A 420 -20.94 -14.49 -16.66
C ALA A 420 -21.81 -14.83 -15.43
N LYS A 421 -23.12 -14.48 -15.45
CA LYS A 421 -24.06 -14.70 -14.35
C LYS A 421 -23.65 -14.04 -13.02
N VAL A 422 -22.96 -12.89 -13.10
CA VAL A 422 -22.57 -12.08 -11.93
C VAL A 422 -23.82 -11.54 -11.23
N GLN A 423 -23.91 -11.80 -9.93
CA GLN A 423 -25.07 -11.45 -9.11
C GLN A 423 -24.93 -10.07 -8.46
N ASN A 424 -23.68 -9.66 -8.15
CA ASN A 424 -23.41 -8.39 -7.49
C ASN A 424 -22.27 -7.66 -8.22
N VAL A 425 -22.58 -6.51 -8.82
CA VAL A 425 -21.56 -5.63 -9.39
C VAL A 425 -21.30 -4.44 -8.46
N PHE A 426 -20.07 -4.30 -8.00
CA PHE A 426 -19.56 -3.12 -7.32
C PHE A 426 -18.83 -2.24 -8.35
N LEU A 427 -19.50 -1.18 -8.81
CA LEU A 427 -18.99 -0.32 -9.88
C LEU A 427 -18.25 0.86 -9.26
N VAL A 428 -16.92 0.83 -9.32
CA VAL A 428 -16.04 1.89 -8.82
C VAL A 428 -15.56 2.75 -9.98
N ALA A 429 -15.92 4.03 -10.00
CA ALA A 429 -15.53 4.94 -11.06
C ALA A 429 -14.81 6.17 -10.49
N HIS A 430 -13.74 6.59 -11.17
CA HIS A 430 -12.92 7.72 -10.74
C HIS A 430 -12.95 8.89 -11.74
N SER A 431 -13.05 10.12 -11.23
CA SER A 431 -12.93 11.35 -12.02
C SER A 431 -13.80 11.29 -13.28
N MET A 432 -13.24 11.48 -14.48
CA MET A 432 -13.96 11.38 -15.75
C MET A 432 -14.57 10.00 -16.03
N GLY A 433 -14.02 8.93 -15.46
CA GLY A 433 -14.63 7.60 -15.52
C GLY A 433 -16.02 7.56 -14.87
N SER A 434 -16.27 8.45 -13.91
CA SER A 434 -17.58 8.62 -13.27
C SER A 434 -18.65 9.08 -14.27
N GLN A 435 -18.31 9.95 -15.22
CA GLN A 435 -19.24 10.36 -16.28
C GLN A 435 -19.66 9.15 -17.12
N ILE A 436 -18.69 8.29 -17.50
CA ILE A 436 -18.93 7.08 -18.30
C ILE A 436 -19.85 6.11 -17.55
N ALA A 437 -19.56 5.87 -16.26
CA ALA A 437 -20.36 4.98 -15.42
C ALA A 437 -21.79 5.51 -15.23
N VAL A 438 -21.94 6.78 -14.84
CA VAL A 438 -23.25 7.41 -14.62
C VAL A 438 -24.09 7.40 -15.88
N GLU A 439 -23.53 7.78 -17.03
CA GLU A 439 -24.27 7.78 -18.29
C GLU A 439 -24.63 6.35 -18.76
N ALA A 440 -23.77 5.36 -18.54
CA ALA A 440 -24.09 3.96 -18.83
C ALA A 440 -25.28 3.47 -18.00
N LEU A 441 -25.32 3.80 -16.69
CA LEU A 441 -26.45 3.46 -15.82
C LEU A 441 -27.73 4.21 -16.19
N ARG A 442 -27.62 5.50 -16.56
CA ARG A 442 -28.76 6.28 -17.03
C ARG A 442 -29.38 5.67 -18.29
N ARG A 443 -28.56 5.24 -19.25
CA ARG A 443 -29.03 4.54 -20.46
C ARG A 443 -29.65 3.18 -20.15
N ALA A 444 -29.10 2.46 -19.18
CA ALA A 444 -29.68 1.20 -18.71
C ALA A 444 -31.08 1.42 -18.12
N ALA A 445 -31.23 2.41 -17.23
CA ALA A 445 -32.52 2.78 -16.64
C ALA A 445 -33.56 3.18 -17.71
N LEU A 446 -33.16 4.01 -18.67
CA LEU A 446 -34.03 4.44 -19.79
C LEU A 446 -34.45 3.28 -20.71
N SER A 447 -33.63 2.23 -20.77
CA SER A 447 -33.93 1.02 -21.55
C SER A 447 -34.57 -0.08 -20.71
N HIS A 448 -34.90 0.19 -19.44
CA HIS A 448 -35.39 -0.79 -18.46
C HIS A 448 -34.47 -2.01 -18.28
N GLU A 449 -33.17 -1.81 -18.44
CA GLU A 449 -32.14 -2.83 -18.30
C GLU A 449 -31.63 -2.90 -16.87
N HIS A 450 -31.82 -4.05 -16.22
CA HIS A 450 -31.27 -4.31 -14.89
C HIS A 450 -29.86 -4.88 -14.98
N LEU A 451 -28.87 -4.19 -14.40
CA LEU A 451 -27.45 -4.54 -14.50
C LEU A 451 -26.85 -5.20 -13.24
N ASN A 452 -27.66 -5.53 -12.23
CA ASN A 452 -27.21 -6.08 -10.94
C ASN A 452 -26.12 -5.21 -10.25
N VAL A 453 -26.17 -3.89 -10.45
CA VAL A 453 -25.25 -2.97 -9.77
C VAL A 453 -25.66 -2.83 -8.32
N ARG A 454 -24.91 -3.52 -7.46
CA ARG A 454 -25.14 -3.56 -6.03
C ARG A 454 -24.77 -2.23 -5.37
N GLU A 455 -23.68 -1.62 -5.82
CA GLU A 455 -23.23 -0.32 -5.36
C GLU A 455 -22.50 0.40 -6.49
N LEU A 456 -22.87 1.67 -6.73
CA LEU A 456 -22.09 2.62 -7.51
C LEU A 456 -21.24 3.47 -6.56
N ILE A 457 -19.92 3.41 -6.71
CA ILE A 457 -18.97 4.17 -5.91
C ILE A 457 -18.27 5.18 -6.82
N LEU A 458 -18.49 6.47 -6.57
CA LEU A 458 -17.90 7.57 -7.32
C LEU A 458 -16.79 8.24 -6.50
N ALA A 459 -15.55 8.18 -6.99
CA ALA A 459 -14.40 8.81 -6.37
C ALA A 459 -14.02 10.08 -7.15
N ALA A 460 -14.08 11.25 -6.49
CA ALA A 460 -13.83 12.55 -7.11
C ALA A 460 -14.56 12.76 -8.44
N PRO A 461 -15.88 12.52 -8.55
CA PRO A 461 -16.56 12.54 -9.84
C PRO A 461 -16.45 13.91 -10.51
N ASP A 462 -15.85 13.93 -11.71
CA ASP A 462 -15.81 15.11 -12.57
C ASP A 462 -17.11 15.16 -13.38
N ILE A 463 -18.24 15.35 -12.71
CA ILE A 463 -19.56 15.46 -13.33
C ILE A 463 -20.12 16.83 -12.95
N ASP A 464 -20.81 17.49 -13.86
CA ASP A 464 -21.57 18.68 -13.53
C ASP A 464 -22.68 18.35 -12.52
N ARG A 465 -22.84 19.19 -11.48
CA ARG A 465 -23.80 18.96 -10.39
C ARG A 465 -25.24 18.93 -10.88
N ASP A 466 -25.61 19.82 -11.79
CA ASP A 466 -26.97 19.94 -12.31
C ASP A 466 -27.28 18.78 -13.26
N VAL A 467 -26.29 18.38 -14.06
CA VAL A 467 -26.39 17.18 -14.91
C VAL A 467 -26.56 15.92 -14.06
N PHE A 468 -25.83 15.77 -12.96
CA PHE A 468 -26.01 14.63 -12.07
C PHE A 468 -27.37 14.67 -11.37
N ALA A 469 -27.77 15.83 -10.83
CA ALA A 469 -29.06 16.01 -10.16
C ALA A 469 -30.24 15.65 -11.07
N SER A 470 -30.23 16.10 -12.32
CA SER A 470 -31.27 15.78 -13.30
C SER A 470 -31.34 14.29 -13.68
N SER A 471 -30.25 13.55 -13.47
CA SER A 471 -30.16 12.10 -13.78
C SER A 471 -30.29 11.20 -12.55
N ALA A 472 -30.38 11.76 -11.34
CA ALA A 472 -30.25 11.02 -10.09
C ALA A 472 -31.31 9.92 -9.90
N GLU A 473 -32.57 10.18 -10.28
CA GLU A 473 -33.63 9.15 -10.18
C GLU A 473 -33.38 7.97 -11.11
N SER A 474 -32.92 8.20 -12.34
CA SER A 474 -32.54 7.13 -13.26
C SER A 474 -31.38 6.29 -12.71
N ILE A 475 -30.38 6.94 -12.11
CA ILE A 475 -29.23 6.22 -11.56
C ILE A 475 -29.64 5.38 -10.33
N LYS A 476 -30.52 5.91 -9.47
CA LYS A 476 -31.08 5.17 -8.32
C LYS A 476 -31.94 3.97 -8.73
N GLN A 477 -32.52 3.97 -9.93
CA GLN A 477 -33.21 2.80 -10.48
C GLN A 477 -32.24 1.74 -10.99
N ALA A 478 -31.05 2.15 -11.44
CA ALA A 478 -30.06 1.25 -12.02
C ALA A 478 -29.07 0.66 -11.00
N ALA A 479 -28.87 1.30 -9.84
CA ALA A 479 -27.99 0.84 -8.77
C ALA A 479 -28.73 0.76 -7.41
N GLU A 480 -28.53 -0.32 -6.67
CA GLU A 480 -29.18 -0.51 -5.35
C GLU A 480 -28.66 0.46 -4.28
N GLY A 481 -27.39 0.86 -4.41
CA GLY A 481 -26.74 1.83 -3.53
C GLY A 481 -25.81 2.75 -4.31
N ILE A 482 -25.70 4.00 -3.86
CA ILE A 482 -24.80 4.99 -4.44
C ILE A 482 -24.02 5.66 -3.31
N THR A 483 -22.69 5.72 -3.45
CA THR A 483 -21.78 6.41 -2.54
C THR A 483 -20.86 7.33 -3.33
N ILE A 484 -20.75 8.60 -2.91
CA ILE A 484 -19.92 9.63 -3.53
C ILE A 484 -18.85 10.08 -2.53
N TYR A 485 -17.59 9.99 -2.92
CA TYR A 485 -16.49 10.61 -2.20
C TYR A 485 -16.11 11.93 -2.89
N ALA A 486 -16.27 13.05 -2.17
CA ALA A 486 -16.03 14.40 -2.64
C ALA A 486 -14.95 15.10 -1.79
N SER A 487 -14.17 16.01 -2.35
CA SER A 487 -13.13 16.75 -1.63
C SER A 487 -12.95 18.15 -2.19
N SER A 488 -12.83 19.14 -1.31
CA SER A 488 -12.45 20.52 -1.68
C SER A 488 -10.96 20.67 -2.03
N ALA A 489 -10.14 19.69 -1.64
CA ALA A 489 -8.70 19.69 -1.81
C ALA A 489 -8.26 19.11 -3.18
N ASP A 490 -9.18 18.53 -3.97
CA ASP A 490 -8.84 17.88 -5.23
C ASP A 490 -8.39 18.88 -6.31
N LYS A 491 -7.07 18.96 -6.51
CA LYS A 491 -6.44 19.82 -7.53
C LYS A 491 -6.84 19.48 -8.96
N ALA A 492 -7.16 18.22 -9.26
CA ALA A 492 -7.58 17.83 -10.61
C ALA A 492 -8.98 18.38 -10.92
N LEU A 493 -9.87 18.38 -9.92
CA LEU A 493 -11.19 19.00 -10.03
C LEU A 493 -11.11 20.53 -10.09
N GLN A 494 -10.17 21.17 -9.39
CA GLN A 494 -9.95 22.62 -9.52
C GLN A 494 -9.57 23.02 -10.96
N VAL A 495 -8.75 22.21 -11.64
CA VAL A 495 -8.42 22.41 -13.06
C VAL A 495 -9.65 22.19 -13.96
N SER A 496 -10.48 21.18 -13.69
CA SER A 496 -11.73 20.96 -14.43
C SER A 496 -12.73 22.12 -14.24
N LYS A 497 -12.90 22.59 -13.00
CA LYS A 497 -13.77 23.72 -12.64
C LYS A 497 -13.32 25.01 -13.32
N PHE A 498 -12.03 25.29 -13.35
CA PHE A 498 -11.48 26.45 -14.08
C PHE A 498 -11.82 26.38 -15.57
N LYS A 499 -11.71 25.19 -16.18
CA LYS A 499 -12.04 24.99 -17.61
C LYS A 499 -13.53 25.06 -17.90
N ALA A 500 -14.37 24.67 -16.94
CA ALA A 500 -15.83 24.69 -17.05
C ALA A 500 -16.45 26.07 -16.78
N GLY A 501 -15.66 27.15 -16.75
CA GLY A 501 -16.16 28.49 -16.45
C GLY A 501 -16.53 28.71 -14.98
N GLY A 502 -15.97 27.92 -14.05
CA GLY A 502 -16.18 28.07 -12.61
C GLY A 502 -17.31 27.22 -12.03
N ILE A 503 -18.00 26.41 -12.84
CA ILE A 503 -19.12 25.57 -12.39
C ILE A 503 -18.62 24.45 -11.47
N ALA A 504 -19.25 24.31 -10.30
CA ALA A 504 -18.87 23.31 -9.31
C ALA A 504 -19.17 21.88 -9.80
N ARG A 505 -18.19 20.99 -9.63
CA ARG A 505 -18.33 19.56 -9.97
C ARG A 505 -18.93 18.77 -8.82
N LEU A 506 -19.45 17.59 -9.11
CA LEU A 506 -20.04 16.67 -8.13
C LEU A 506 -19.03 16.26 -7.04
N GLY A 507 -17.76 16.07 -7.42
CA GLY A 507 -16.68 15.75 -6.49
C GLY A 507 -16.10 16.95 -5.72
N ASP A 508 -16.54 18.19 -6.00
CA ASP A 508 -16.09 19.39 -5.30
C ASP A 508 -16.88 19.58 -3.99
N VAL A 509 -16.29 20.24 -2.99
CA VAL A 509 -16.96 20.62 -1.74
C VAL A 509 -16.72 22.13 -1.49
N PRO A 510 -17.55 23.03 -2.05
CA PRO A 510 -17.42 24.47 -1.83
C PRO A 510 -17.81 24.83 -0.38
N GLU A 511 -17.55 26.08 0.02
CA GLU A 511 -17.91 26.59 1.35
C GLU A 511 -19.41 26.40 1.69
N ALA A 512 -20.28 26.47 0.68
CA ALA A 512 -21.72 26.22 0.84
C ALA A 512 -22.09 24.74 1.08
N GLY A 513 -21.12 23.82 0.99
CA GLY A 513 -21.31 22.39 1.14
C GLY A 513 -21.43 21.61 -0.19
N PRO A 514 -21.39 20.27 -0.11
CA PRO A 514 -21.51 19.40 -1.27
C PRO A 514 -22.95 19.33 -1.81
N LEU A 515 -23.13 18.79 -3.02
CA LEU A 515 -24.48 18.53 -3.56
C LEU A 515 -25.08 17.30 -2.85
N VAL A 516 -26.09 17.52 -2.02
CA VAL A 516 -26.80 16.44 -1.30
C VAL A 516 -28.05 16.01 -2.08
N ILE A 517 -28.21 14.71 -2.29
CA ILE A 517 -29.38 14.10 -2.93
C ILE A 517 -29.91 12.98 -2.05
N LYS A 518 -31.21 13.00 -1.72
CA LYS A 518 -31.84 11.96 -0.90
C LYS A 518 -31.69 10.57 -1.53
N GLY A 519 -31.18 9.63 -0.73
CA GLY A 519 -30.92 8.25 -1.14
C GLY A 519 -29.53 8.02 -1.74
N ILE A 520 -28.66 9.03 -1.72
CA ILE A 520 -27.26 8.92 -2.14
C ILE A 520 -26.38 9.26 -0.94
N ASP A 521 -25.44 8.37 -0.60
CA ASP A 521 -24.50 8.61 0.48
C ASP A 521 -23.38 9.52 -0.03
N LEU A 522 -23.22 10.71 0.55
CA LEU A 522 -22.10 11.59 0.22
C LEU A 522 -21.14 11.70 1.40
N ILE A 523 -19.86 11.47 1.12
CA ILE A 523 -18.77 11.49 2.08
C ILE A 523 -17.77 12.56 1.65
N ASP A 524 -17.67 13.62 2.43
CA ASP A 524 -16.64 14.65 2.30
C ASP A 524 -15.33 14.12 2.90
N VAL A 525 -14.33 13.95 2.02
CA VAL A 525 -12.98 13.48 2.35
C VAL A 525 -11.96 14.61 2.29
N THR A 526 -12.41 15.87 2.38
CA THR A 526 -11.52 17.05 2.45
C THR A 526 -10.47 16.91 3.54
N ALA A 527 -10.86 16.44 4.74
CA ALA A 527 -9.95 16.23 5.87
C ALA A 527 -8.82 15.22 5.57
N ILE A 528 -9.07 14.27 4.66
CA ILE A 528 -8.09 13.26 4.24
C ILE A 528 -7.04 13.83 3.26
N GLY A 529 -7.35 14.96 2.60
CA GLY A 529 -6.48 15.65 1.66
C GLY A 529 -6.41 15.04 0.24
N ASP A 530 -5.64 15.70 -0.65
CA ASP A 530 -5.57 15.43 -2.11
C ASP A 530 -5.23 13.97 -2.50
N ASP A 531 -4.63 13.20 -1.59
CA ASP A 531 -3.98 11.93 -1.92
C ASP A 531 -4.92 10.70 -1.85
N MET A 532 -6.12 10.80 -1.26
CA MET A 532 -7.15 9.74 -1.37
C MET A 532 -7.59 9.57 -2.83
N LEU A 533 -7.58 10.68 -3.57
CA LEU A 533 -8.05 10.82 -4.94
C LEU A 533 -6.92 11.11 -5.94
N ALA A 534 -5.65 11.08 -5.49
CA ALA A 534 -4.45 11.23 -6.31
C ALA A 534 -4.26 10.03 -7.24
N LEU A 535 -5.13 10.02 -8.25
CA LEU A 535 -5.26 9.05 -9.32
C LEU A 535 -4.77 9.66 -10.64
N THR A 536 -4.15 10.84 -10.59
CA THR A 536 -3.63 11.53 -11.77
C THR A 536 -2.25 12.11 -11.50
N LEU A 537 -1.35 11.84 -12.44
CA LEU A 537 0.00 12.37 -12.67
C LEU A 537 1.15 11.56 -12.07
N GLU A 538 1.88 10.90 -12.97
CA GLU A 538 3.32 10.68 -12.78
C GLU A 538 3.94 12.00 -12.31
N ARG A 539 4.65 11.94 -11.18
CA ARG A 539 5.33 13.07 -10.52
C ARG A 539 6.39 13.77 -11.41
N GLY A 540 6.51 13.40 -12.70
CA GLY A 540 7.49 13.92 -13.65
C GLY A 540 7.14 15.25 -14.33
N VAL A 541 5.85 15.56 -14.56
CA VAL A 541 5.50 16.69 -15.45
C VAL A 541 5.40 18.05 -14.74
N PHE A 542 5.13 18.09 -13.44
CA PHE A 542 4.92 19.35 -12.69
C PHE A 542 6.16 19.94 -12.01
N ARG A 543 7.34 19.28 -12.10
CA ARG A 543 8.56 19.79 -11.44
C ARG A 543 8.99 21.17 -11.95
N LYS A 544 8.63 21.56 -13.18
CA LYS A 544 8.97 22.90 -13.71
C LYS A 544 8.09 24.03 -13.18
N LEU A 545 6.86 23.76 -12.74
CA LEU A 545 5.95 24.79 -12.23
C LEU A 545 5.96 24.89 -10.70
N ALA A 546 6.22 23.77 -9.99
CA ALA A 546 6.24 23.72 -8.53
C ALA A 546 7.49 24.35 -7.88
N VAL A 547 8.57 24.58 -8.63
CA VAL A 547 9.82 25.13 -8.09
C VAL A 547 9.70 26.59 -7.63
N LYS A 548 8.65 27.32 -8.00
CA LYS A 548 8.52 28.75 -7.68
C LYS A 548 7.56 29.11 -6.54
N LEU A 549 6.82 28.16 -5.94
CA LEU A 549 5.70 28.51 -5.04
C LEU A 549 5.54 27.70 -3.73
N LYS A 550 6.44 26.77 -3.38
CA LYS A 550 6.37 26.10 -2.06
C LYS A 550 7.74 25.89 -1.42
N ALA A 551 8.34 26.99 -0.96
CA ALA A 551 9.09 26.97 0.29
C ALA A 551 8.07 27.31 1.40
N ASN A 552 8.02 26.51 2.47
CA ASN A 552 7.14 26.64 3.64
C ASN A 552 5.69 26.12 3.50
N LEU A 553 5.47 24.80 3.41
CA LEU A 553 4.24 24.14 3.92
C LEU A 553 4.32 22.60 3.80
N LEU A 554 3.79 21.91 4.83
CA LEU A 554 3.46 20.46 4.99
C LEU A 554 4.59 19.61 5.64
N ASN A 555 4.62 19.30 6.93
CA ASN A 555 3.63 18.96 7.98
C ASN A 555 3.06 17.52 7.92
N HIS A 556 3.00 16.87 9.09
CA HIS A 556 3.19 15.44 9.38
C HIS A 556 1.90 14.56 9.48
N SER A 557 0.78 14.86 8.84
CA SER A 557 -0.50 14.13 9.04
C SER A 557 -0.97 13.22 7.90
N ILE A 558 -0.21 13.06 6.82
CA ILE A 558 -0.78 12.63 5.52
C ILE A 558 -1.11 11.12 5.41
N PHE A 559 -0.70 10.24 6.33
CA PHE A 559 -0.79 8.77 6.10
C PHE A 559 -1.85 8.00 6.92
N SER A 560 -2.28 8.46 8.10
CA SER A 560 -3.37 7.78 8.85
C SER A 560 -4.70 7.87 8.11
N ASP A 561 -4.91 8.98 7.41
CA ASP A 561 -6.22 9.36 6.89
C ASP A 561 -6.50 8.65 5.56
N LYS A 562 -5.45 8.25 4.82
CA LYS A 562 -5.50 7.49 3.55
C LYS A 562 -6.14 6.11 3.69
N ARG A 563 -5.91 5.45 4.83
CA ARG A 563 -6.46 4.13 5.14
C ARG A 563 -7.96 4.20 5.38
N SER A 564 -8.44 5.28 5.99
CA SER A 564 -9.83 5.38 6.47
C SER A 564 -10.86 5.33 5.33
N ALA A 565 -10.60 5.99 4.20
CA ALA A 565 -11.49 5.96 3.03
C ALA A 565 -11.50 4.63 2.28
N LEU A 566 -10.35 3.96 2.15
CA LEU A 566 -10.27 2.62 1.55
C LEU A 566 -10.84 1.55 2.48
N ASP A 567 -10.69 1.72 3.79
CA ASP A 567 -11.37 0.90 4.79
C ASP A 567 -12.89 1.07 4.67
N ASP A 568 -13.43 2.29 4.49
CA ASP A 568 -14.86 2.50 4.23
C ASP A 568 -15.30 1.82 2.93
N LEU A 569 -14.53 1.95 1.85
CA LEU A 569 -14.80 1.25 0.59
C LEU A 569 -14.82 -0.27 0.77
N GLY A 570 -13.87 -0.84 1.51
CA GLY A 570 -13.88 -2.26 1.89
C GLY A 570 -15.12 -2.64 2.71
N ARG A 571 -15.57 -1.79 3.63
CA ARG A 571 -16.78 -2.02 4.43
C ARG A 571 -18.07 -1.88 3.61
N ILE A 572 -18.12 -0.99 2.63
CA ILE A 572 -19.24 -0.90 1.67
C ILE A 572 -19.37 -2.22 0.92
N ILE A 573 -18.24 -2.75 0.44
CA ILE A 573 -18.20 -3.98 -0.34
C ILE A 573 -18.57 -5.20 0.51
N THR A 574 -18.11 -5.26 1.76
CA THR A 574 -18.31 -6.43 2.64
C THR A 574 -19.62 -6.41 3.45
N SER A 575 -19.95 -5.29 4.11
CA SER A 575 -21.05 -5.20 5.08
C SER A 575 -22.32 -4.61 4.50
N ARG A 576 -22.20 -3.69 3.53
CA ARG A 576 -23.31 -2.90 2.97
C ARG A 576 -24.14 -2.14 4.02
N GLN A 577 -23.58 -1.90 5.21
CA GLN A 577 -24.27 -1.17 6.26
C GLN A 577 -24.47 0.28 5.85
N ARG A 578 -25.71 0.74 6.02
CA ARG A 578 -26.15 2.12 5.81
C ARG A 578 -26.96 2.54 7.02
N PRO A 579 -26.88 3.81 7.43
CA PRO A 579 -26.07 4.90 6.86
C PRO A 579 -24.54 4.77 7.07
N PRO A 580 -23.69 5.54 6.35
CA PRO A 580 -22.23 5.47 6.43
C PRO A 580 -21.61 5.44 7.83
N HIS A 581 -22.14 6.20 8.77
CA HIS A 581 -21.63 6.21 10.15
C HIS A 581 -21.87 4.90 10.93
N GLU A 582 -22.78 4.03 10.49
CA GLU A 582 -22.95 2.70 11.09
C GLU A 582 -21.81 1.76 10.69
N ARG A 583 -21.39 1.82 9.42
CA ARG A 583 -20.25 1.02 8.93
C ARG A 583 -18.90 1.63 9.32
N THR A 584 -18.79 2.96 9.36
CA THR A 584 -17.56 3.69 9.66
C THR A 584 -17.84 4.70 10.77
N PRO A 585 -17.74 4.26 12.05
CA PRO A 585 -18.13 5.08 13.21
C PRO A 585 -17.36 6.39 13.39
N THR A 586 -16.22 6.54 12.70
CA THR A 586 -15.43 7.77 12.69
C THR A 586 -16.02 8.86 11.82
N LEU A 587 -16.99 8.57 10.95
CA LEU A 587 -17.64 9.57 10.10
C LEU A 587 -18.57 10.48 10.91
N GLU A 588 -18.33 11.78 10.83
CA GLU A 588 -19.21 12.80 11.40
C GLU A 588 -20.44 12.99 10.52
N ARG A 589 -21.59 13.20 11.17
CA ARG A 589 -22.87 13.52 10.52
C ARG A 589 -22.99 15.01 10.32
N MET A 590 -23.43 15.45 9.14
CA MET A 590 -23.59 16.87 8.81
C MET A 590 -25.05 17.19 8.45
N PRO A 591 -25.64 18.24 9.06
CA PRO A 591 -25.17 18.95 10.25
C PRO A 591 -25.14 18.04 11.50
N ASP A 592 -24.28 18.34 12.48
CA ASP A 592 -24.20 17.54 13.71
C ASP A 592 -25.55 17.57 14.43
N ARG A 593 -26.08 16.38 14.71
CA ARG A 593 -27.39 16.10 15.37
C ARG A 593 -28.65 16.18 14.51
N SER A 594 -28.59 16.31 13.18
CA SER A 594 -29.78 16.09 12.34
C SER A 594 -30.14 14.60 12.25
N SER A 595 -31.44 14.31 12.28
CA SER A 595 -31.99 12.99 12.01
C SER A 595 -33.09 13.12 10.95
N PRO A 596 -32.87 12.67 9.69
CA PRO A 596 -31.65 12.06 9.16
C PRO A 596 -30.54 13.08 8.81
N PRO A 597 -29.25 12.66 8.79
CA PRO A 597 -28.14 13.50 8.31
C PRO A 597 -28.26 13.79 6.81
N GLU A 598 -27.72 14.93 6.38
CA GLU A 598 -27.68 15.32 4.97
C GLU A 598 -26.48 14.68 4.25
N TYR A 599 -25.30 14.69 4.88
CA TYR A 599 -24.10 14.01 4.38
C TYR A 599 -23.15 13.64 5.54
N TRP A 600 -22.04 13.00 5.20
CA TRP A 600 -21.00 12.59 6.15
C TRP A 600 -19.66 13.22 5.80
N ARG A 601 -18.79 13.39 6.80
CA ARG A 601 -17.41 13.82 6.56
C ARG A 601 -16.43 13.12 7.49
N TYR A 602 -15.17 13.06 7.10
CA TYR A 602 -14.11 12.70 8.03
C TYR A 602 -13.79 13.87 8.98
N PRO A 603 -13.52 13.60 10.27
CA PRO A 603 -13.09 14.61 11.22
C PRO A 603 -11.72 15.18 10.80
N TYR A 604 -11.53 16.48 11.03
CA TYR A 604 -10.29 17.20 10.75
C TYR A 604 -9.19 16.97 11.78
#